data_AF-W7VWW6-F1
#
_entry.id   AF-W7VWW6-F1
#
_cell.length_a   1.000
_cell.length_b   1.000
_cell.length_c   1.000
_cell.angle_alpha   90.00
_cell.angle_beta   90.00
_cell.angle_gamma   90.00
#
_symmetry.space_group_name_H-M   'P 1'
#
loop_
_entity.id
_entity.type
_entity.pdbx_description
1 polymer ?
#
loop_
_entity_poly.entity_id
_entity_poly.type
_entity_poly.pdbx_seq_one_letter_code
_entity_poly.pdbx_strand_id
1 'polypeptide(L)'
;MSEFVVDDALDVLTTDSLGPCIAIGVRHGEWLALLHQFGPSQGAPEFEVFFQKLDELVPLESRSGLRPVVAGGKLDFEHDGEDACVNAVTVEDRAWVLRELQRLGFGEPHACWGDTDSKCQVVRLDKTTSTAVVTTEGWDGRLMASFTVPLPPG
;
A
#
# COMPACT_ATOMS: atom_id res chain seq x y z
N MET A 1 -8.96 -10.35 -7.10
CA MET A 1 -7.90 -11.35 -6.85
C MET A 1 -7.01 -10.75 -5.78
N SER A 2 -6.84 -11.44 -4.65
CA SER A 2 -5.89 -11.03 -3.63
C SER A 2 -4.51 -11.52 -4.05
N GLU A 3 -3.60 -10.59 -4.27
CA GLU A 3 -2.25 -10.89 -4.73
C GLU A 3 -1.26 -10.14 -3.83
N PHE A 4 -0.39 -10.89 -3.17
CA PHE A 4 0.84 -10.34 -2.65
C PHE A 4 2.01 -11.09 -3.27
N VAL A 5 3.05 -10.34 -3.58
CA VAL A 5 4.27 -10.83 -4.21
C VAL A 5 5.45 -10.38 -3.37
N VAL A 6 6.35 -11.30 -3.10
CA VAL A 6 7.70 -11.02 -2.59
C VAL A 6 8.66 -11.61 -3.60
N ASP A 7 9.48 -10.78 -4.23
CA ASP A 7 10.29 -11.19 -5.38
C ASP A 7 11.64 -10.46 -5.38
N ASP A 8 12.72 -11.22 -5.58
CA ASP A 8 14.10 -10.76 -5.70
C ASP A 8 14.63 -10.81 -7.15
N ALA A 9 13.94 -11.50 -8.06
CA ALA A 9 14.27 -11.58 -9.48
C ALA A 9 13.65 -10.43 -10.28
N LEU A 10 12.49 -9.92 -9.85
CA LEU A 10 11.84 -8.79 -10.50
C LEU A 10 12.43 -7.47 -10.04
N ASP A 11 12.74 -6.62 -11.02
CA ASP A 11 13.20 -5.24 -10.79
C ASP A 11 12.05 -4.30 -10.43
N VAL A 12 10.83 -4.68 -10.80
CA VAL A 12 9.64 -3.84 -10.73
C VAL A 12 8.44 -4.68 -10.31
N LEU A 13 7.71 -4.19 -9.31
CA LEU A 13 6.36 -4.68 -8.97
C LEU A 13 5.34 -3.58 -9.24
N THR A 14 4.15 -3.92 -9.72
CA THR A 14 3.08 -2.95 -9.99
C THR A 14 1.74 -3.54 -9.59
N THR A 15 0.87 -2.69 -9.05
CA THR A 15 -0.52 -3.00 -8.80
C THR A 15 -1.37 -1.79 -9.19
N ASP A 16 -2.56 -2.04 -9.73
CA ASP A 16 -3.45 -1.02 -10.26
C ASP A 16 -4.84 -1.09 -9.61
N SER A 17 -5.73 -0.20 -10.06
CA SER A 17 -7.15 -0.23 -9.69
C SER A 17 -7.42 -0.17 -8.18
N LEU A 18 -6.56 0.54 -7.45
CA LEU A 18 -6.72 0.78 -6.00
C LEU A 18 -7.82 1.81 -5.77
N GLY A 19 -9.07 1.34 -5.72
CA GLY A 19 -10.19 2.09 -5.15
C GLY A 19 -10.18 1.93 -3.63
N PRO A 20 -11.16 1.22 -3.04
CA PRO A 20 -11.20 1.00 -1.59
C PRO A 20 -10.13 0.03 -1.08
N CYS A 21 -9.50 -0.76 -1.97
CA CYS A 21 -8.38 -1.64 -1.61
C CYS A 21 -7.15 -0.87 -1.17
N ILE A 22 -6.33 -1.46 -0.30
CA ILE A 22 -5.05 -0.90 0.14
C ILE A 22 -3.89 -1.67 -0.50
N ALA A 23 -2.89 -0.94 -0.96
CA ALA A 23 -1.60 -1.48 -1.33
C ALA A 23 -0.53 -1.15 -0.28
N ILE A 24 0.36 -2.11 -0.01
CA ILE A 24 1.56 -1.91 0.81
C ILE A 24 2.77 -2.32 -0.01
N GLY A 25 3.72 -1.41 -0.18
CA GLY A 25 4.97 -1.65 -0.89
C GLY A 25 6.19 -1.47 0.03
N VAL A 26 7.09 -2.46 0.01
CA VAL A 26 8.36 -2.43 0.74
C VAL A 26 9.49 -2.86 -0.19
N ARG A 27 10.64 -2.23 -0.03
CA ARG A 27 11.91 -2.71 -0.58
C ARG A 27 12.85 -2.96 0.58
N HIS A 28 13.65 -4.01 0.50
CA HIS A 28 14.90 -4.08 1.25
C HIS A 28 15.93 -4.94 0.51
N GLY A 29 17.20 -4.55 0.54
CA GLY A 29 18.23 -5.03 -0.38
C GLY A 29 17.75 -5.11 -1.84
N GLU A 30 17.84 -6.32 -2.38
CA GLU A 30 17.46 -6.68 -3.76
C GLU A 30 16.02 -7.15 -3.91
N TRP A 31 15.24 -7.19 -2.83
CA TRP A 31 13.88 -7.71 -2.86
C TRP A 31 12.83 -6.60 -2.79
N LEU A 32 11.73 -6.84 -3.49
CA LEU A 32 10.52 -6.04 -3.46
C LEU A 32 9.38 -6.88 -2.88
N ALA A 33 8.54 -6.26 -2.06
CA ALA A 33 7.32 -6.84 -1.54
C ALA A 33 6.15 -5.89 -1.84
N LEU A 34 5.07 -6.41 -2.42
CA LEU A 34 3.87 -5.66 -2.75
C LEU A 34 2.64 -6.47 -2.37
N LEU A 35 1.75 -5.89 -1.58
CA LEU A 35 0.42 -6.40 -1.27
C LEU A 35 -0.63 -5.51 -1.96
N HIS A 36 -1.71 -6.11 -2.46
CA HIS A 36 -2.96 -5.43 -2.82
C HIS A 36 -4.12 -6.22 -2.23
N GLN A 37 -4.81 -5.67 -1.22
CA GLN A 37 -5.96 -6.31 -0.61
C GLN A 37 -6.96 -5.33 0.02
N PHE A 38 -8.22 -5.75 0.15
CA PHE A 38 -9.30 -5.03 0.83
C PHE A 38 -9.56 -5.57 2.25
N GLY A 39 -10.07 -4.72 3.15
CA GLY A 39 -10.58 -5.10 4.46
C GLY A 39 -9.56 -5.62 5.49
N PRO A 40 -8.37 -5.03 5.65
CA PRO A 40 -7.41 -5.45 6.68
C PRO A 40 -7.99 -5.52 8.10
N SER A 41 -8.75 -4.50 8.51
CA SER A 41 -9.38 -4.45 9.86
C SER A 41 -10.46 -5.52 10.06
N GLN A 42 -10.94 -6.11 8.97
CA GLN A 42 -11.96 -7.14 8.96
C GLN A 42 -11.38 -8.57 9.06
N GLY A 43 -10.07 -8.69 9.27
CA GLY A 43 -9.39 -9.99 9.43
C GLY A 43 -9.05 -10.67 8.11
N ALA A 44 -8.75 -9.90 7.06
CA ALA A 44 -8.28 -10.46 5.79
C ALA A 44 -6.94 -11.19 5.98
N PRO A 45 -6.89 -12.54 5.80
CA PRO A 45 -5.72 -13.35 6.17
C PRO A 45 -4.48 -13.01 5.35
N GLU A 46 -4.63 -12.42 4.16
CA GLU A 46 -3.49 -12.03 3.32
C GLU A 46 -2.66 -10.91 3.95
N PHE A 47 -3.25 -10.01 4.76
CA PHE A 47 -2.47 -9.03 5.51
C PHE A 47 -1.62 -9.69 6.60
N GLU A 48 -2.18 -10.65 7.32
CA GLU A 48 -1.44 -11.39 8.36
C GLU A 48 -0.26 -12.15 7.75
N VAL A 49 -0.50 -12.88 6.65
CA VAL A 49 0.55 -13.61 5.94
C VAL A 49 1.62 -12.66 5.39
N PHE A 50 1.20 -11.51 4.85
CA PHE A 50 2.14 -10.51 4.34
C PHE A 50 3.01 -9.93 5.47
N PHE A 51 2.42 -9.55 6.59
CA PHE A 51 3.17 -9.04 7.75
C PHE A 51 4.07 -10.09 8.38
N GLN A 52 3.65 -11.35 8.44
CA GLN A 52 4.50 -12.45 8.88
C GLN A 52 5.72 -12.57 7.96
N LYS A 53 5.54 -12.52 6.64
CA LYS A 53 6.66 -12.57 5.70
C LYS A 53 7.60 -11.37 5.83
N LEU A 54 7.07 -10.16 6.05
CA LEU A 54 7.91 -9.01 6.35
C LEU A 54 8.69 -9.21 7.65
N ASP A 55 8.08 -9.78 8.68
CA ASP A 55 8.76 -10.07 9.95
C ASP A 55 9.90 -11.09 9.77
N GLU A 56 9.69 -12.12 8.95
CA GLU A 56 10.68 -13.15 8.63
C GLU A 56 11.83 -12.64 7.75
N LEU A 57 11.54 -11.75 6.78
CA LEU A 57 12.48 -11.32 5.76
C LEU A 57 13.23 -10.03 6.09
N VAL A 58 12.71 -9.19 6.98
CA VAL A 58 13.35 -7.93 7.37
C VAL A 58 13.92 -8.05 8.78
N PRO A 59 15.26 -8.03 8.94
CA PRO A 59 15.88 -7.96 10.26
C PRO A 59 15.38 -6.74 11.03
N LEU A 60 15.13 -6.91 12.34
CA LEU A 60 14.54 -5.87 13.20
C LEU A 60 15.36 -4.57 13.16
N GLU A 61 16.68 -4.68 13.11
CA GLU A 61 17.63 -3.58 13.05
C GLU A 61 17.49 -2.70 11.79
N SER A 62 17.08 -3.28 10.66
CA SER A 62 16.92 -2.55 9.39
C SER A 62 15.57 -1.83 9.29
N ARG A 63 14.54 -2.30 10.00
CA ARG A 63 13.15 -1.85 9.81
C ARG A 63 12.97 -0.35 10.03
N SER A 64 13.63 0.23 11.04
CA SER A 64 13.49 1.66 11.36
C SER A 64 13.97 2.60 10.23
N GLY A 65 14.90 2.12 9.39
CA GLY A 65 15.39 2.86 8.21
C GLY A 65 14.52 2.68 6.97
N LEU A 66 13.59 1.73 6.99
CA LEU A 66 12.67 1.43 5.91
C LEU A 66 11.34 2.14 6.14
N ARG A 67 10.85 2.82 5.11
CA ARG A 67 9.58 3.56 5.13
C ARG A 67 8.64 2.98 4.07
N PRO A 68 7.79 2.01 4.43
CA PRO A 68 6.84 1.39 3.52
C PRO A 68 5.97 2.43 2.80
N VAL A 69 5.59 2.16 1.56
CA VAL A 69 4.61 2.97 0.82
C VAL A 69 3.24 2.34 0.98
N VAL A 70 2.25 3.15 1.32
CA VAL A 70 0.87 2.69 1.47
C VAL A 70 -0.04 3.56 0.61
N ALA A 71 -0.89 2.97 -0.22
CA ALA A 71 -1.78 3.72 -1.10
C ALA A 71 -3.14 3.02 -1.26
N GLY A 72 -4.08 3.69 -1.92
CA GLY A 72 -5.46 3.22 -2.10
C GLY A 72 -6.35 3.63 -0.94
N GLY A 73 -7.22 2.73 -0.51
CA GLY A 73 -8.15 2.94 0.59
C GLY A 73 -9.07 4.12 0.32
N LYS A 74 -9.48 4.35 -0.92
CA LYS A 74 -10.38 5.46 -1.30
C LYS A 74 -11.70 5.39 -0.51
N LEU A 75 -12.19 6.55 -0.11
CA LEU A 75 -13.51 6.71 0.48
C LEU A 75 -14.54 6.92 -0.64
N ASP A 76 -15.62 6.14 -0.64
CA ASP A 76 -16.75 6.31 -1.56
C ASP A 76 -17.82 7.18 -0.88
N PHE A 77 -18.14 8.33 -1.45
CA PHE A 77 -19.21 9.21 -0.93
C PHE A 77 -20.42 9.27 -1.87
N GLU A 78 -20.50 8.37 -2.85
CA GLU A 78 -21.55 8.39 -3.86
C GLU A 78 -22.73 7.45 -3.51
N HIS A 79 -23.34 7.59 -2.32
CA HIS A 79 -24.74 7.23 -1.98
C HIS A 79 -24.97 7.19 -0.46
N ASP A 80 -26.00 7.90 0.00
CA ASP A 80 -26.37 7.93 1.42
C ASP A 80 -26.79 6.53 1.94
N GLY A 81 -26.14 6.06 3.01
CA GLY A 81 -26.57 4.90 3.81
C GLY A 81 -25.53 3.78 3.93
N GLU A 82 -25.30 3.02 2.86
CA GLU A 82 -24.34 1.91 2.84
C GLU A 82 -22.88 2.40 2.76
N ASP A 83 -22.63 3.51 2.07
CA ASP A 83 -21.29 4.06 1.86
C ASP A 83 -20.67 4.66 3.13
N ALA A 84 -21.49 5.12 4.08
CA ALA A 84 -21.00 5.61 5.37
C ALA A 84 -20.31 4.49 6.18
N CYS A 85 -20.84 3.27 6.10
CA CYS A 85 -20.22 2.10 6.72
C CYS A 85 -18.93 1.70 5.99
N VAL A 86 -18.92 1.75 4.65
CA VAL A 86 -17.71 1.47 3.85
C VAL A 86 -16.60 2.48 4.15
N ASN A 87 -16.94 3.76 4.30
CA ASN A 87 -15.97 4.79 4.66
C ASN A 87 -15.43 4.63 6.08
N ALA A 88 -16.28 4.26 7.05
CA ALA A 88 -15.83 3.99 8.40
C ALA A 88 -14.84 2.81 8.44
N VAL A 89 -15.16 1.71 7.75
CA VAL A 89 -14.27 0.55 7.60
C VAL A 89 -12.96 0.96 6.91
N THR A 90 -13.03 1.77 5.87
CA THR A 90 -11.84 2.20 5.13
C THR A 90 -10.93 3.10 5.97
N VAL A 91 -11.49 4.00 6.80
CA VAL A 91 -10.70 4.80 7.74
C VAL A 91 -10.03 3.90 8.79
N GLU A 92 -10.75 2.89 9.28
CA GLU A 92 -10.21 1.89 10.20
C GLU A 92 -9.09 1.08 9.55
N ASP A 93 -9.28 0.62 8.31
CA ASP A 93 -8.29 -0.10 7.51
C ASP A 93 -7.01 0.71 7.32
N ARG A 94 -7.14 1.99 6.94
CA ARG A 94 -6.01 2.92 6.81
C ARG A 94 -5.22 3.01 8.11
N ALA A 95 -5.91 3.22 9.23
CA ALA A 95 -5.28 3.35 10.54
C ALA A 95 -4.64 2.05 11.03
N TRP A 96 -5.30 0.92 10.78
CA TRP A 96 -4.83 -0.41 11.18
C TRP A 96 -3.52 -0.77 10.45
N VAL A 97 -3.46 -0.57 9.13
CA VAL A 97 -2.25 -0.85 8.34
C VAL A 97 -1.05 -0.04 8.82
N LEU A 98 -1.24 1.26 9.07
CA LEU A 98 -0.17 2.12 9.58
C LEU A 98 0.31 1.66 10.96
N ARG A 99 -0.61 1.28 11.84
CA ARG A 99 -0.29 0.77 13.17
C ARG A 99 0.49 -0.53 13.10
N GLU A 100 0.10 -1.47 12.25
CA GLU A 100 0.77 -2.77 12.14
C GLU A 100 2.19 -2.63 11.58
N LEU A 101 2.40 -1.78 10.57
CA LEU A 101 3.74 -1.47 10.07
C LEU A 101 4.63 -0.86 11.17
N GLN A 102 4.10 0.09 11.94
CA GLN A 102 4.83 0.67 13.07
C GLN A 102 5.08 -0.35 14.19
N ARG A 103 4.12 -1.26 14.47
CA ARG A 103 4.27 -2.33 15.46
C ARG A 103 5.39 -3.30 15.09
N LEU A 104 5.57 -3.57 13.79
CA LEU A 104 6.69 -4.36 13.28
C LEU A 104 8.04 -3.63 13.38
N GLY A 105 8.06 -2.33 13.69
CA GLY A 105 9.28 -1.54 13.86
C GLY A 105 9.73 -0.79 12.61
N PHE A 106 8.88 -0.71 11.57
CA PHE A 106 9.18 0.11 10.40
C PHE A 106 9.19 1.60 10.74
N GLY A 107 9.97 2.37 9.97
CA GLY A 107 9.88 3.83 9.98
C GLY A 107 8.51 4.32 9.52
N GLU A 108 8.25 5.61 9.69
CA GLU A 108 6.95 6.23 9.35
C GLU A 108 6.58 5.96 7.87
N PRO A 109 5.48 5.23 7.60
CA PRO A 109 5.10 4.90 6.23
C PRO A 109 4.77 6.13 5.40
N HIS A 110 5.08 6.07 4.10
CA HIS A 110 4.63 7.03 3.12
C HIS A 110 3.19 6.71 2.69
N ALA A 111 2.23 7.28 3.39
CA ALA A 111 0.81 7.11 3.10
C ALA A 111 0.34 8.09 2.00
N CYS A 112 -0.19 7.54 0.91
CA CYS A 112 -0.75 8.26 -0.23
C CYS A 112 -2.19 7.75 -0.47
N TRP A 113 -3.13 8.21 0.36
CA TRP A 113 -4.51 7.75 0.29
C TRP A 113 -5.26 8.28 -0.93
N GLY A 114 -6.14 7.45 -1.47
CA GLY A 114 -7.10 7.84 -2.49
C GLY A 114 -8.08 8.88 -1.95
N ASP A 115 -8.40 9.85 -2.80
CA ASP A 115 -9.42 10.87 -2.56
C ASP A 115 -10.74 10.50 -3.23
N THR A 116 -11.79 11.26 -2.92
CA THR A 116 -13.16 11.01 -3.42
C THR A 116 -13.31 11.27 -4.91
N ASP A 117 -12.50 12.18 -5.44
CA ASP A 117 -12.62 12.72 -6.79
C ASP A 117 -11.86 11.88 -7.83
N SER A 118 -11.05 10.93 -7.37
CA SER A 118 -10.34 9.97 -8.21
C SER A 118 -11.11 8.67 -8.43
N LYS A 119 -10.80 8.01 -9.55
CA LYS A 119 -11.30 6.67 -9.85
C LYS A 119 -10.54 5.63 -9.05
N CYS A 120 -9.21 5.66 -9.13
CA CYS A 120 -8.33 4.69 -8.47
C CYS A 120 -6.89 5.20 -8.43
N GLN A 121 -6.05 4.46 -7.73
CA GLN A 121 -4.60 4.63 -7.76
C GLN A 121 -3.89 3.40 -8.34
N VAL A 122 -2.66 3.65 -8.79
CA VAL A 122 -1.70 2.63 -9.24
C VAL A 122 -0.43 2.83 -8.44
N VAL A 123 0.17 1.75 -7.96
CA VAL A 123 1.47 1.75 -7.27
C VAL A 123 2.46 0.95 -8.09
N ARG A 124 3.60 1.56 -8.37
CA ARG A 124 4.77 0.91 -8.98
C ARG A 124 5.95 1.02 -8.04
N LEU A 125 6.54 -0.11 -7.67
CA LEU A 125 7.82 -0.19 -6.98
C LEU A 125 8.92 -0.51 -8.00
N ASP A 126 10.02 0.20 -7.94
CA ASP A 126 11.14 0.03 -8.86
C ASP A 126 12.46 0.05 -8.07
N LYS A 127 13.13 -1.10 -7.99
CA LYS A 127 14.39 -1.22 -7.23
C LYS A 127 15.57 -0.65 -8.01
N THR A 128 15.48 -0.56 -9.34
CA THR A 128 16.55 -0.01 -10.19
C THR A 128 16.69 1.49 -10.00
N THR A 129 15.57 2.20 -9.89
CA THR A 129 15.55 3.63 -9.58
C THR A 129 15.46 3.91 -8.08
N SER A 130 15.27 2.87 -7.26
CA SER A 130 15.09 3.00 -5.81
C SER A 130 13.89 3.88 -5.45
N THR A 131 12.77 3.72 -6.16
CA THR A 131 11.58 4.57 -5.99
C THR A 131 10.29 3.77 -6.04
N ALA A 132 9.30 4.25 -5.31
CA ALA A 132 7.90 3.96 -5.58
C ALA A 132 7.26 5.14 -6.28
N VAL A 133 6.35 4.86 -7.22
CA VAL A 133 5.50 5.86 -7.85
C VAL A 133 4.06 5.49 -7.56
N VAL A 134 3.31 6.45 -7.01
CA VAL A 134 1.86 6.36 -6.81
C VAL A 134 1.20 7.33 -7.79
N THR A 135 0.39 6.81 -8.71
CA THR A 135 -0.39 7.64 -9.64
C THR A 135 -1.87 7.54 -9.34
N THR A 136 -2.56 8.67 -9.37
CA THR A 136 -4.00 8.78 -9.19
C THR A 136 -4.66 9.06 -10.52
N GLU A 137 -5.63 8.24 -10.91
CA GLU A 137 -6.40 8.39 -12.14
C GLU A 137 -7.78 8.96 -11.86
N GLY A 138 -8.22 9.89 -12.70
CA GLY A 138 -9.57 10.44 -12.69
C GLY A 138 -10.56 9.54 -13.44
N TRP A 139 -11.85 9.82 -13.25
CA TRP A 139 -12.94 9.08 -13.91
C TRP A 139 -12.95 9.20 -15.44
N ASP A 140 -12.36 10.28 -15.97
CA ASP A 140 -12.16 10.49 -17.41
C ASP A 140 -10.92 9.76 -17.97
N GLY A 141 -10.22 8.99 -17.12
CA GLY A 141 -9.01 8.25 -17.46
C GLY A 141 -7.74 9.13 -17.51
N ARG A 142 -7.81 10.40 -17.10
CA ARG A 142 -6.62 11.26 -17.04
C ARG A 142 -5.88 11.09 -15.73
N LEU A 143 -4.56 11.25 -15.79
CA LEU A 143 -3.72 11.36 -14.60
C LEU A 143 -4.07 12.64 -13.84
N MET A 144 -4.48 12.51 -12.59
CA MET A 144 -4.76 13.63 -11.69
C MET A 144 -3.53 14.02 -10.88
N ALA A 145 -2.80 13.04 -10.35
CA ALA A 145 -1.63 13.27 -9.52
C ALA A 145 -0.61 12.13 -9.66
N SER A 146 0.65 12.45 -9.42
CA SER A 146 1.74 11.47 -9.32
C SER A 146 2.69 11.85 -8.20
N PHE A 147 2.98 10.90 -7.32
CA PHE A 147 3.90 11.06 -6.21
C PHE A 147 5.03 10.05 -6.36
N THR A 148 6.28 10.53 -6.28
CA THR A 148 7.46 9.66 -6.26
C THR A 148 8.04 9.66 -4.87
N VAL A 149 8.25 8.46 -4.32
CA VAL A 149 8.77 8.24 -2.98
C VAL A 149 10.08 7.46 -3.08
N PRO A 150 11.17 7.90 -2.43
CA PRO A 150 12.39 7.11 -2.37
C PRO A 150 12.16 5.82 -1.55
N LEU A 151 12.65 4.70 -2.08
CA LEU A 151 12.67 3.40 -1.40
C LEU A 151 14.11 3.12 -0.93
N PRO A 152 14.46 3.47 0.32
CA PRO A 152 15.78 3.21 0.84
C PRO A 152 16.07 1.71 0.74
N PRO A 153 17.32 1.32 0.38
CA PRO A 153 17.66 -0.08 0.21
C PRO A 153 17.58 -0.85 1.53
N GLY A 154 17.76 -0.20 2.69
CA GLY A 154 17.75 -0.84 4.02
C GLY A 154 18.81 -1.92 4.22
#